data_AF-A0A0R2NZL7-F1
#
_entry.id   AF-A0A0R2NZL7-F1
#
_cell.length_a   1.000
_cell.length_b   1.000
_cell.length_c   1.000
_cell.angle_alpha   90.00
_cell.angle_beta   90.00
_cell.angle_gamma   90.00
#
_symmetry.space_group_name_H-M   'P 1'
#
loop_
_entity.id
_entity.type
_entity.pdbx_description
1 polymer ?
#
loop_
_entity_poly.entity_id
_entity_poly.type
_entity_poly.pdbx_seq_one_letter_code
_entity_poly.pdbx_strand_id
1 'polypeptide(L)'
;MASIILLAIIVAVAAALLGSVLIQSFTPINNAILSPVEKKCQDIANEGYKIHTLYPTSNPDELLDNDMKRLLYIDDLWMKECVSILPAESIFNIINNVERNLSYGE
;
A
#
# COMPACT_ATOMS: atom_id res chain seq x y z
N MET A 1 2.22 35.98 -28.14
CA MET A 1 2.94 34.72 -28.43
C MET A 1 3.49 34.03 -27.18
N ALA A 2 4.06 34.75 -26.20
CA ALA A 2 4.59 34.16 -24.95
C ALA A 2 3.59 33.31 -24.14
N SER A 3 2.31 33.70 -24.13
CA SER A 3 1.25 33.02 -23.36
C SER A 3 0.93 31.59 -23.84
N ILE A 4 1.09 31.30 -25.13
CA ILE A 4 0.74 29.98 -25.70
C ILE A 4 1.87 28.97 -25.42
N ILE A 5 3.11 29.43 -25.49
CA ILE A 5 4.31 28.62 -25.18
C ILE A 5 4.28 28.20 -23.71
N LEU A 6 3.93 29.13 -22.82
CA LEU A 6 3.86 28.87 -21.38
C LEU A 6 2.75 27.88 -21.03
N LEU A 7 1.59 27.98 -21.68
CA LEU A 7 0.50 27.02 -21.54
C LEU A 7 0.90 25.62 -22.01
N ALA A 8 1.59 25.50 -23.14
CA ALA A 8 2.05 24.22 -23.66
C ALA A 8 3.04 23.53 -22.71
N ILE A 9 3.93 24.29 -22.06
CA ILE A 9 4.86 23.75 -21.06
C ILE A 9 4.11 23.21 -19.84
N ILE A 10 3.13 23.96 -19.33
CA ILE A 10 2.32 23.53 -18.17
C ILE A 10 1.58 22.22 -18.50
N VAL A 11 0.97 22.12 -19.68
CA VAL A 11 0.26 20.91 -20.12
C VAL A 11 1.21 19.73 -20.27
N ALA A 12 2.40 19.94 -20.84
CA ALA A 12 3.40 18.88 -21.00
C ALA A 12 3.90 18.35 -19.65
N VAL A 13 4.16 19.24 -18.68
CA VAL A 13 4.58 18.86 -17.33
C VAL A 13 3.47 18.12 -16.59
N ALA A 14 2.23 18.61 -16.66
CA ALA A 14 1.08 17.92 -16.05
C ALA A 14 0.86 16.52 -16.65
N ALA A 15 0.95 16.38 -17.98
CA ALA A 15 0.80 15.09 -18.65
C ALA A 15 1.94 14.12 -18.31
N ALA A 16 3.18 14.59 -18.20
CA ALA A 16 4.32 13.77 -17.79
C ALA A 16 4.16 13.28 -16.34
N LEU A 17 3.75 14.16 -15.42
CA LEU A 17 3.52 13.80 -14.02
C LEU A 17 2.37 12.81 -13.87
N LEU A 18 1.24 13.03 -14.54
CA LEU A 18 0.09 12.10 -14.51
C LEU A 18 0.39 10.77 -15.19
N GLY A 19 1.15 10.78 -16.30
CA GLY A 19 1.59 9.56 -16.99
C GLY A 19 2.52 8.70 -16.12
N SER A 20 3.34 9.33 -15.27
CA SER A 20 4.25 8.62 -14.36
C SER A 20 3.50 7.83 -13.28
N VAL A 21 2.41 8.38 -12.76
CA VAL A 21 1.59 7.76 -11.71
C VAL A 21 0.84 6.53 -12.24
N LEU A 22 0.40 6.56 -13.50
CA LEU A 22 -0.34 5.44 -14.10
C LEU A 22 0.56 4.23 -14.45
N ILE A 23 1.84 4.44 -14.75
CA ILE A 23 2.74 3.33 -15.12
C ILE A 23 3.08 2.46 -13.91
N GLN A 24 3.16 3.05 -12.72
CA GLN A 24 3.42 2.32 -11.46
C GLN A 24 2.26 1.39 -11.07
N SER A 25 1.01 1.69 -11.45
CA SER A 25 -0.14 0.83 -11.11
C SER A 25 -0.28 -0.41 -12.00
N PHE A 26 0.39 -0.46 -13.16
CA PHE A 26 0.23 -1.56 -14.13
C PHE A 26 1.43 -2.50 -14.25
N THR A 27 2.54 -2.25 -13.55
CA THR A 27 3.65 -3.21 -13.52
C THR A 27 3.29 -4.42 -12.65
N PRO A 28 3.35 -5.65 -13.18
CA PRO A 28 3.13 -6.85 -12.38
C PRO A 28 4.22 -6.95 -11.31
N ILE A 29 3.85 -6.84 -10.03
CA ILE A 29 4.78 -6.90 -8.89
C ILE A 29 5.26 -8.34 -8.64
N ASN A 30 4.69 -9.34 -9.33
CA ASN A 30 5.00 -10.76 -9.12
C ASN A 30 6.49 -11.13 -9.30
N ASN A 31 7.32 -10.23 -9.83
CA ASN A 31 8.76 -10.44 -10.01
C ASN A 31 9.64 -9.50 -9.17
N ALA A 32 9.07 -8.65 -8.31
CA ALA A 32 9.86 -7.81 -7.42
C ALA A 32 10.42 -8.67 -6.28
N ILE A 33 11.73 -8.92 -6.31
CA ILE A 33 12.43 -9.57 -5.20
C ILE A 33 12.36 -8.61 -4.01
N LEU A 34 11.41 -8.85 -3.11
CA LEU A 34 11.28 -8.11 -1.86
C LEU A 34 12.56 -8.27 -1.05
N SER A 35 13.05 -7.17 -0.50
CA SER A 35 14.07 -7.26 0.54
C SER A 35 13.52 -8.05 1.75
N PRO A 36 14.39 -8.63 2.60
CA PRO A 36 13.94 -9.34 3.79
C PRO A 36 13.01 -8.51 4.70
N VAL A 37 13.25 -7.19 4.78
CA VAL A 37 12.44 -6.26 5.57
C VAL A 37 11.08 -6.06 4.92
N GLU A 38 11.03 -5.81 3.60
CA GLU A 38 9.76 -5.65 2.88
C GLU A 38 8.92 -6.93 2.93
N LYS A 39 9.56 -8.11 2.83
CA LYS A 39 8.86 -9.39 2.99
C LYS A 39 8.25 -9.54 4.38
N LYS A 40 9.02 -9.25 5.43
CA LYS A 40 8.53 -9.26 6.82
C LYS A 40 7.32 -8.31 6.98
N CYS A 41 7.41 -7.12 6.42
CA CYS A 41 6.34 -6.14 6.45
C CYS A 41 5.10 -6.59 5.66
N GLN A 42 5.29 -7.26 4.53
CA GLN A 42 4.19 -7.86 3.80
C GLN A 42 3.49 -8.97 4.60
N ASP A 43 4.24 -9.80 5.34
CA ASP A 43 3.65 -10.81 6.22
C ASP A 43 2.84 -10.17 7.37
N ILE A 44 3.35 -9.08 7.97
CA ILE A 44 2.63 -8.30 9.00
C ILE A 44 1.34 -7.71 8.42
N ALA A 45 1.40 -7.10 7.24
CA ALA A 45 0.24 -6.50 6.57
C ALA A 45 -0.81 -7.57 6.19
N ASN A 46 -0.38 -8.73 5.69
CA ASN A 46 -1.26 -9.88 5.42
C ASN A 46 -1.98 -10.34 6.70
N GLU A 47 -1.28 -10.44 7.82
CA GLU A 47 -1.86 -10.81 9.11
C GLU A 47 -2.91 -9.79 9.58
N GLY A 48 -2.62 -8.49 9.49
CA GLY A 48 -3.57 -7.43 9.82
C GLY A 48 -4.82 -7.49 8.94
N TYR A 49 -4.63 -7.68 7.64
CA TYR A 49 -5.73 -7.72 6.69
C TYR A 49 -6.63 -8.96 6.86
N LYS A 50 -6.11 -10.11 7.29
CA LYS A 50 -6.95 -11.28 7.63
C LYS A 50 -8.04 -10.93 8.66
N ILE A 51 -7.74 -10.07 9.64
CA ILE A 51 -8.73 -9.65 10.64
C ILE A 51 -9.86 -8.87 9.95
N HIS A 52 -9.55 -7.97 9.02
CA HIS A 52 -10.56 -7.28 8.20
C HIS A 52 -11.43 -8.24 7.39
N THR A 53 -10.88 -9.35 6.88
CA THR A 53 -11.67 -10.35 6.15
C THR A 53 -12.61 -11.17 7.03
N LEU A 54 -12.26 -11.36 8.31
CA LEU A 54 -13.13 -12.06 9.27
C LEU A 54 -14.31 -11.18 9.71
N TYR A 55 -14.12 -9.85 9.69
CA TYR A 55 -15.07 -8.86 10.17
C TYR A 55 -15.33 -7.76 9.13
N PRO A 56 -15.89 -8.10 7.94
CA PRO A 56 -15.98 -7.18 6.80
C PRO A 56 -16.92 -6.00 7.03
N THR A 57 -17.84 -6.09 8.00
CA THR A 57 -18.86 -5.08 8.29
C THR A 57 -18.79 -4.56 9.72
N SER A 58 -17.84 -5.02 10.51
CA SER A 58 -17.74 -4.63 11.92
C SER A 58 -16.85 -3.42 12.08
N ASN A 59 -17.20 -2.55 13.02
CA ASN A 59 -16.29 -1.53 13.49
C ASN A 59 -15.18 -2.16 14.36
N PRO A 60 -13.99 -1.54 14.47
CA PRO A 60 -12.89 -2.08 15.27
C PRO A 60 -13.24 -2.35 16.74
N ASP A 61 -14.17 -1.60 17.32
CA ASP A 61 -14.70 -1.74 18.68
C ASP A 61 -15.72 -2.87 18.85
N GLU A 62 -16.20 -3.44 17.75
CA GLU A 62 -17.10 -4.61 17.72
C GLU A 62 -16.32 -5.93 17.58
N LEU A 63 -15.00 -5.88 17.45
CA LEU A 63 -14.14 -7.05 17.38
C LEU A 63 -14.14 -7.81 18.70
N LEU A 64 -13.99 -9.13 18.63
CA LEU A 64 -13.72 -9.93 19.83
C LEU A 64 -12.43 -9.43 20.50
N ASP A 65 -12.40 -9.37 21.83
CA ASP A 65 -11.26 -8.86 22.62
C ASP A 65 -9.90 -9.41 22.19
N ASN A 66 -9.84 -10.70 21.84
CA ASN A 66 -8.60 -11.33 21.40
C ASN A 66 -8.14 -10.82 20.02
N ASP A 67 -9.09 -10.62 19.10
CA ASP A 67 -8.79 -10.12 17.76
C ASP A 67 -8.46 -8.63 17.79
N MET A 68 -9.13 -7.85 18.64
CA MET A 68 -8.77 -6.45 18.90
C MET A 68 -7.34 -6.33 19.44
N LYS A 69 -6.97 -7.12 20.46
CA LYS A 69 -5.60 -7.14 20.99
C LYS A 69 -4.58 -7.55 19.94
N ARG A 70 -4.93 -8.51 19.08
CA ARG A 70 -4.06 -8.95 17.98
C ARG A 70 -3.89 -7.85 16.94
N LEU A 71 -4.96 -7.14 16.57
CA LEU A 71 -4.91 -6.02 15.63
C LEU A 71 -4.02 -4.89 16.16
N LEU A 72 -4.20 -4.50 17.43
CA LEU A 72 -3.35 -3.49 18.07
C LEU A 72 -1.87 -3.88 18.11
N TYR A 73 -1.58 -5.16 18.34
CA TYR A 73 -0.21 -5.68 18.30
C TYR A 73 0.38 -5.61 16.89
N ILE A 74 -0.40 -5.98 15.87
CA ILE A 74 0.01 -5.90 14.46
C ILE A 74 0.25 -4.45 14.05
N ASP A 75 -0.62 -3.52 14.45
CA ASP A 75 -0.46 -2.08 14.19
C ASP A 75 0.83 -1.53 14.82
N ASP A 76 1.15 -1.93 16.05
CA ASP A 76 2.40 -1.54 16.71
C ASP A 76 3.63 -2.03 15.95
N LEU A 77 3.62 -3.30 15.51
CA LEU A 77 4.69 -3.86 14.68
C LEU A 77 4.79 -3.14 13.33
N TRP A 78 3.66 -2.91 12.66
CA TRP A 78 3.62 -2.20 11.38
C TRP A 78 4.22 -0.80 11.49
N MET A 79 3.84 -0.04 12.51
CA MET A 79 4.36 1.30 12.71
C MET A 79 5.86 1.31 13.05
N LYS A 80 6.29 0.44 13.96
CA LYS A 80 7.68 0.42 14.44
C LYS A 80 8.65 -0.23 13.46
N GLU A 81 8.26 -1.33 12.83
CA GLU A 81 9.17 -2.15 12.04
C GLU A 81 9.06 -1.90 10.53
N CYS A 82 7.98 -1.28 10.06
CA CYS A 82 7.73 -1.04 8.64
C CYS A 82 7.70 0.45 8.31
N VAL A 83 6.71 1.18 8.81
CA VAL A 83 6.49 2.60 8.46
C VAL A 83 7.67 3.49 8.89
N SER A 84 8.32 3.16 10.01
CA SER A 84 9.46 3.95 10.50
C SER A 84 10.77 3.74 9.73
N ILE A 85 10.86 2.67 8.91
CA ILE A 85 12.12 2.20 8.30
C ILE A 85 12.05 2.24 6.77
N LEU A 86 10.91 1.83 6.20
CA LEU A 86 10.75 1.70 4.75
C LEU A 86 10.40 3.05 4.11
N PRO A 87 10.85 3.30 2.87
CA PRO A 87 10.37 4.43 2.11
C PRO A 87 8.88 4.29 1.80
N ALA A 88 8.19 5.42 1.63
CA ALA A 88 6.76 5.45 1.37
C ALA A 88 6.35 4.61 0.16
N GLU A 89 7.17 4.59 -0.91
CA GLU A 89 6.93 3.77 -2.11
C GLU A 89 6.87 2.28 -1.78
N SER A 90 7.80 1.75 -0.98
CA SER A 90 7.77 0.35 -0.53
C SER A 90 6.53 0.06 0.31
N ILE A 91 6.12 0.98 1.19
CA ILE A 91 4.91 0.84 2.01
C ILE A 91 3.67 0.75 1.13
N PHE A 92 3.50 1.65 0.16
CA PHE A 92 2.36 1.62 -0.76
C PHE A 92 2.38 0.36 -1.64
N ASN A 93 3.55 -0.08 -2.10
CA ASN A 93 3.66 -1.33 -2.85
C ASN A 93 3.22 -2.55 -2.03
N ILE A 94 3.60 -2.62 -0.75
CA ILE A 94 3.16 -3.69 0.15
C ILE A 94 1.65 -3.67 0.32
N ILE A 95 1.06 -2.52 0.66
CA ILE A 95 -0.39 -2.38 0.86
C ILE A 95 -1.16 -2.80 -0.40
N ASN A 96 -0.76 -2.29 -1.56
CA ASN A 96 -1.39 -2.63 -2.85
C ASN A 96 -1.28 -4.13 -3.16
N ASN A 97 -0.15 -4.76 -2.82
CA ASN A 97 0.04 -6.19 -3.08
C ASN A 97 -0.86 -7.05 -2.17
N VAL A 98 -0.98 -6.69 -0.90
CA VAL A 98 -1.87 -7.38 0.05
C VAL A 98 -3.34 -7.27 -0.39
N GLU A 99 -3.77 -6.07 -0.77
CA GLU A 99 -5.13 -5.83 -1.25
C GLU A 99 -5.43 -6.60 -2.54
N ARG A 100 -4.48 -6.62 -3.49
CA ARG A 100 -4.63 -7.36 -4.76
C ARG A 100 -4.71 -8.86 -4.53
N ASN A 101 -3.80 -9.43 -3.75
CA ASN A 101 -3.76 -10.88 -3.52
C ASN A 101 -5.04 -11.40 -2.88
N LEU A 102 -5.66 -10.61 -2.00
CA LEU A 102 -6.94 -10.99 -1.38
C LEU A 102 -8.14 -10.74 -2.30
N SER A 103 -8.14 -9.66 -3.07
CA SER A 103 -9.25 -9.33 -3.98
C SER A 103 -9.31 -10.24 -5.20
N TYR A 104 -8.15 -10.70 -5.68
CA TYR A 104 -8.03 -11.43 -6.95
C TYR A 104 -7.45 -12.84 -6.82
N GLY A 105 -7.01 -13.25 -5.62
CA GLY A 105 -6.46 -14.59 -5.37
C GLY A 105 -5.08 -14.84 -6.01
N GLU A 106 -4.35 -13.77 -6.32
CA GLU A 106 -2.98 -13.80 -6.87
C GLU A 106 -1.89 -13.98 -5.81
#